data_AF-A0A8E0MFM3-F1
#
_entry.id   AF-A0A8E0MFM3-F1
#
_cell.length_a   1.000
_cell.length_b   1.000
_cell.length_c   1.000
_cell.angle_alpha   90.00
_cell.angle_beta   90.00
_cell.angle_gamma   90.00
#
_symmetry.space_group_name_H-M   'P 1'
#
loop_
_entity.id
_entity.type
_entity.pdbx_description
1 polymer ?
#
loop_
_entity_poly.entity_id
_entity_poly.type
_entity_poly.pdbx_seq_one_letter_code
_entity_poly.pdbx_strand_id
1 'polypeptide(L)'
;MSNETKRDVFDAVWNRLAGYQVFFNGWPRETLYDYKKRYDNALPDDLPVIPKAVGEILQSAHGQTTLLGVLDTAKNGYKVSEPLAWIIANQNTFATAWLLGVWRVEETGEIVKLEA
;
A
#
# COMPACT_ATOMS: atom_id res chain seq x y z
N MET A 1 -14.22 0.57 -3.56
CA MET A 1 -13.12 -0.13 -2.84
C MET A 1 -13.10 0.41 -1.42
N SER A 2 -12.92 -0.43 -0.40
CA SER A 2 -12.78 0.07 0.97
C SER A 2 -11.33 0.48 1.22
N ASN A 3 -11.11 1.53 2.01
CA ASN A 3 -9.78 1.89 2.54
C ASN A 3 -9.43 1.06 3.80
N GLU A 4 -10.02 -0.13 3.91
CA GLU A 4 -9.84 -1.02 5.06
C GLU A 4 -8.42 -1.56 5.07
N THR A 5 -7.77 -1.48 6.23
CA THR A 5 -6.42 -2.02 6.46
C THR A 5 -6.47 -3.46 6.98
N LYS A 6 -5.35 -4.16 6.93
CA LYS A 6 -5.24 -5.51 7.49
C LYS A 6 -5.49 -5.51 9.00
N ARG A 7 -5.09 -4.44 9.69
CA ARG A 7 -5.41 -4.18 11.10
C ARG A 7 -6.90 -4.05 11.33
N ASP A 8 -7.62 -3.30 10.50
CA ASP A 8 -9.08 -3.15 10.64
C ASP A 8 -9.79 -4.50 10.52
N VAL A 9 -9.37 -5.34 9.57
CA VAL A 9 -9.92 -6.70 9.43
C VAL A 9 -9.58 -7.55 10.65
N PHE A 10 -8.34 -7.47 11.15
CA PHE A 10 -7.92 -8.18 12.35
C PHE A 10 -8.74 -7.75 13.58
N ASP A 11 -8.91 -6.45 13.79
CA ASP A 11 -9.66 -5.91 14.91
C ASP A 11 -11.14 -6.29 14.82
N ALA A 12 -11.71 -6.35 13.60
CA ALA A 12 -13.07 -6.84 13.39
C ALA A 12 -13.23 -8.34 13.74
N VAL A 13 -12.20 -9.16 13.50
CA VAL A 13 -12.17 -10.57 13.94
C VAL A 13 -12.01 -10.64 15.46
N TRP A 14 -11.06 -9.88 16.01
CA TRP A 14 -10.75 -9.88 17.44
C TRP A 14 -11.93 -9.44 18.29
N ASN A 15 -12.57 -8.31 17.95
CA ASN A 15 -13.74 -7.80 18.67
C ASN A 15 -14.91 -8.79 18.62
N ARG A 16 -15.07 -9.50 17.49
CA ARG A 16 -16.07 -10.56 17.39
C ARG A 16 -15.73 -11.74 18.30
N LEU A 17 -14.46 -12.16 18.37
CA LEU A 17 -14.02 -13.22 19.29
C LEU A 17 -14.22 -12.82 20.76
N ALA A 18 -13.83 -11.60 21.12
CA ALA A 18 -13.98 -11.07 22.48
C ALA A 18 -15.44 -10.98 22.94
N GLY A 19 -16.38 -10.79 22.02
CA GLY A 19 -17.83 -10.81 22.29
C GLY A 19 -18.39 -12.19 22.64
N TYR A 20 -17.72 -13.29 22.29
CA TYR A 20 -18.10 -14.64 22.69
C TYR A 20 -17.42 -14.99 24.01
N GLN A 21 -18.12 -14.80 25.14
CA GLN A 21 -17.66 -15.22 26.47
C GLN A 21 -17.53 -16.75 26.63
N VAL A 22 -18.01 -17.54 25.67
CA VAL A 22 -18.02 -19.01 25.74
C VAL A 22 -17.40 -19.57 24.48
N PHE A 23 -16.24 -20.20 24.64
CA PHE A 23 -15.46 -20.74 23.54
C PHE A 23 -16.14 -21.93 22.83
N PHE A 24 -16.05 -21.90 21.51
CA PHE A 24 -16.07 -23.01 20.55
C PHE A 24 -17.30 -23.94 20.50
N ASN A 25 -18.38 -23.45 19.88
CA ASN A 25 -19.19 -24.28 18.96
C ASN A 25 -18.87 -23.95 17.48
N GLY A 26 -17.61 -23.64 17.19
CA GLY A 26 -17.11 -23.38 15.84
C GLY A 26 -17.62 -22.07 15.23
N TRP A 27 -16.73 -21.27 14.67
CA TRP A 27 -17.16 -20.20 13.76
C TRP A 27 -17.84 -20.83 12.54
N PRO A 28 -18.98 -20.29 12.06
CA PRO A 28 -19.51 -20.70 10.76
C PRO A 28 -18.41 -20.51 9.70
N ARG A 29 -18.19 -21.53 8.87
CA ARG A 29 -17.11 -21.54 7.88
C ARG A 29 -17.23 -20.37 6.90
N GLU A 30 -18.47 -19.97 6.61
CA GLU A 30 -18.83 -18.83 5.78
C GLU A 30 -18.26 -17.53 6.37
N THR A 31 -18.30 -17.37 7.69
CA THR A 31 -17.81 -16.15 8.35
C THR A 31 -16.30 -16.03 8.27
N LEU A 32 -15.58 -17.14 8.50
CA LEU A 32 -14.12 -17.19 8.34
C LEU A 32 -13.69 -16.89 6.89
N TYR A 33 -14.44 -17.40 5.91
CA TYR A 33 -14.16 -17.16 4.50
C TYR A 33 -14.33 -15.67 4.14
N ASP A 34 -15.38 -15.02 4.66
CA ASP A 34 -15.62 -13.60 4.44
C ASP A 34 -14.51 -12.71 5.00
N TYR A 35 -14.04 -12.98 6.23
CA TYR A 35 -12.90 -12.25 6.81
C TYR A 35 -11.61 -12.48 6.03
N LYS A 36 -11.37 -13.70 5.55
CA LYS A 36 -10.21 -13.99 4.70
C LYS A 36 -10.26 -13.17 3.41
N LYS A 37 -11.42 -13.15 2.74
CA LYS A 37 -11.61 -12.35 1.52
C LYS A 37 -11.42 -10.84 1.77
N ARG A 38 -11.88 -10.33 2.92
CA ARG A 38 -11.63 -8.93 3.32
C ARG A 38 -10.15 -8.68 3.55
N TYR A 39 -9.47 -9.57 4.28
CA TYR A 39 -8.04 -9.46 4.56
C TYR A 39 -7.18 -9.47 3.30
N ASP A 40 -7.52 -10.34 2.34
CA ASP A 40 -6.82 -10.44 1.04
C ASP A 40 -6.97 -9.14 0.22
N ASN A 41 -8.14 -8.49 0.31
CA ASN A 41 -8.43 -7.22 -0.38
C ASN A 41 -7.97 -5.96 0.38
N ALA A 42 -7.72 -6.08 1.68
CA ALA A 42 -7.37 -4.96 2.56
C ALA A 42 -5.96 -4.44 2.32
N LEU A 43 -5.80 -3.14 2.50
CA LEU A 43 -4.54 -2.41 2.34
C LEU A 43 -3.54 -2.80 3.45
N PRO A 44 -2.23 -2.77 3.18
CA PRO A 44 -1.23 -2.79 4.23
C PRO A 44 -1.46 -1.68 5.26
N ASP A 45 -1.14 -1.95 6.53
CA ASP A 45 -1.34 -0.99 7.62
C ASP A 45 -0.43 0.24 7.45
N ASP A 46 0.83 -0.01 7.09
CA ASP A 46 1.88 1.00 6.93
C ASP A 46 2.10 1.31 5.45
N LEU A 47 1.10 1.96 4.83
CA LEU A 47 1.26 2.45 3.47
C LEU A 47 2.40 3.48 3.39
N PRO A 48 3.31 3.36 2.41
CA PRO A 48 4.33 4.36 2.19
C PRO A 48 3.66 5.70 1.84
N VAL A 49 4.18 6.78 2.43
CA VAL A 49 3.74 8.14 2.13
C VAL A 49 4.77 8.76 1.20
N ILE A 50 4.35 9.16 0.00
CA ILE A 50 5.25 9.74 -1.00
C ILE A 50 4.65 11.02 -1.58
N PRO A 51 5.48 12.01 -1.96
CA PRO A 51 5.01 13.21 -2.65
C PRO A 51 4.31 12.87 -3.96
N LYS A 52 3.33 13.69 -4.33
CA LYS A 52 2.57 13.51 -5.59
C LYS A 52 3.48 13.39 -6.80
N ALA A 53 4.47 14.28 -6.92
CA ALA A 53 5.41 14.28 -8.05
C ALA A 53 6.25 13.00 -8.15
N VAL A 54 6.58 12.38 -7.00
CA VAL A 54 7.29 11.08 -6.96
C VAL A 54 6.34 9.95 -7.36
N GLY A 55 5.08 10.00 -6.91
CA GLY A 55 4.05 9.05 -7.31
C GLY A 55 3.74 9.08 -8.81
N GLU A 56 3.75 10.25 -9.45
CA GLU A 56 3.57 10.40 -10.90
C GLU A 56 4.71 9.75 -11.70
N ILE A 57 5.96 9.86 -11.22
CA ILE A 57 7.11 9.15 -11.82
C ILE A 57 6.90 7.64 -11.68
N LEU A 58 6.46 7.19 -10.51
CA LEU A 58 6.19 5.77 -10.27
C LEU A 58 5.09 5.26 -11.20
N GLN A 59 3.96 5.97 -11.34
CA GLN A 59 2.87 5.61 -12.25
C GLN A 59 3.29 5.55 -13.72
N SER A 60 4.07 6.53 -14.19
CA SER A 60 4.49 6.58 -15.60
C SER A 60 5.47 5.48 -15.99
N ALA A 61 6.23 4.94 -15.04
CA ALA A 61 7.23 3.90 -15.27
C ALA A 61 6.79 2.49 -14.83
N HIS A 62 5.80 2.36 -13.95
CA HIS A 62 5.36 1.07 -13.44
C HIS A 62 4.70 0.20 -14.53
N GLY A 63 5.08 -1.08 -14.60
CA GLY A 63 4.62 -2.03 -15.62
C GLY A 63 5.25 -1.86 -17.00
N GLN A 64 5.84 -0.71 -17.32
CA GLN A 64 6.56 -0.46 -18.58
C GLN A 64 8.06 -0.70 -18.45
N THR A 65 8.62 -0.60 -17.24
CA THR A 65 10.06 -0.80 -16.99
C THR A 65 10.34 -1.41 -15.62
N THR A 66 11.60 -1.76 -15.37
CA THR A 66 12.07 -2.26 -14.08
C THR A 66 12.24 -1.10 -13.08
N LEU A 67 12.38 -1.39 -11.78
CA LEU A 67 12.73 -0.38 -10.78
C LEU A 67 13.96 0.45 -11.20
N LEU A 68 14.92 -0.17 -11.88
CA LEU A 68 16.09 0.52 -12.45
C LEU A 68 15.71 1.56 -13.50
N GLY A 69 14.74 1.26 -14.38
CA GLY A 69 14.25 2.22 -15.37
C GLY A 69 13.43 3.36 -14.78
N VAL A 70 12.76 3.13 -13.65
CA VAL A 70 12.11 4.23 -12.88
C VAL A 70 13.17 5.17 -12.31
N LEU A 71 14.24 4.61 -11.75
CA LEU A 71 15.38 5.38 -11.24
C LEU A 71 16.09 6.14 -12.37
N ASP A 72 16.22 5.54 -13.55
CA ASP A 72 16.80 6.20 -14.73
C ASP A 72 15.90 7.34 -15.26
N THR A 73 14.58 7.13 -15.26
CA THR A 73 13.59 8.17 -15.58
C THR A 73 13.69 9.35 -14.60
N ALA A 74 13.81 9.07 -13.31
CA ALA A 74 14.03 10.11 -12.30
C ALA A 74 15.38 10.85 -12.50
N LYS A 75 16.38 10.19 -13.09
CA LYS A 75 17.74 10.71 -13.31
C LYS A 75 17.90 11.56 -14.58
N ASN A 76 16.96 11.51 -15.53
CA ASN A 76 17.07 12.13 -16.85
C ASN A 76 17.14 13.67 -16.83
N GLY A 77 18.32 14.21 -16.49
CA GLY A 77 18.61 15.64 -16.66
C GLY A 77 19.77 16.25 -15.88
N TYR A 78 20.80 15.52 -15.41
CA TYR A 78 22.04 16.05 -14.76
C TYR A 78 21.88 17.03 -13.57
N LYS A 79 20.67 17.50 -13.27
CA LYS A 79 20.27 18.24 -12.08
C LYS A 79 19.45 17.29 -11.23
N VAL A 80 19.76 17.25 -9.95
CA VAL A 80 18.90 16.59 -8.97
C VAL A 80 17.58 17.35 -8.96
N SER A 81 16.58 16.83 -9.66
CA SER A 81 15.21 17.32 -9.55
C SER A 81 14.74 17.06 -8.11
N GLU A 82 13.83 17.87 -7.58
CA GLU A 82 13.30 17.65 -6.23
C GLU A 82 12.77 16.22 -6.03
N PRO A 83 12.07 15.59 -7.00
CA PRO A 83 11.67 14.19 -6.90
C PRO A 83 12.85 13.22 -6.80
N LEU A 84 13.93 13.43 -7.56
CA LEU A 84 15.12 12.57 -7.49
C LEU A 84 15.85 12.75 -6.15
N ALA A 85 15.97 13.97 -5.64
CA ALA A 85 16.54 14.25 -4.32
C ALA A 85 15.74 13.51 -3.24
N TRP A 86 14.40 13.57 -3.33
CA TRP A 86 13.51 12.87 -2.42
C TRP A 86 13.71 11.36 -2.50
N ILE A 87 13.76 10.77 -3.70
CA ILE A 87 13.98 9.32 -3.87
C ILE A 87 15.33 8.90 -3.28
N ILE A 88 16.39 9.69 -3.49
CA ILE A 88 17.72 9.41 -2.92
C ILE A 88 17.69 9.40 -1.39
N ALA A 89 16.95 10.33 -0.78
CA ALA A 89 16.80 10.41 0.67
C ALA A 89 15.84 9.36 1.25
N ASN A 90 14.87 8.88 0.47
CA ASN A 90 13.75 8.04 0.92
C ASN A 90 13.67 6.71 0.15
N GLN A 91 14.82 6.10 -0.16
CA GLN A 91 14.92 4.92 -1.04
C GLN A 91 14.06 3.75 -0.58
N ASN A 92 14.01 3.48 0.74
CA ASN A 92 13.22 2.40 1.30
C ASN A 92 11.71 2.66 1.09
N THR A 93 11.24 3.86 1.42
CA THR A 93 9.83 4.27 1.22
C THR A 93 9.42 4.17 -0.24
N PHE A 94 10.29 4.64 -1.15
CA PHE A 94 10.07 4.56 -2.58
C PHE A 94 10.01 3.11 -3.07
N ALA A 95 10.97 2.27 -2.67
CA ALA A 95 11.01 0.85 -3.05
C ALA A 95 9.80 0.08 -2.50
N THR A 96 9.34 0.41 -1.30
CA THR A 96 8.11 -0.17 -0.73
C THR A 96 6.87 0.25 -1.52
N ALA A 97 6.75 1.52 -1.93
CA ALA A 97 5.65 1.99 -2.76
C ALA A 97 5.62 1.27 -4.12
N TRP A 98 6.81 1.06 -4.71
CA TRP A 98 6.96 0.29 -5.94
C TRP A 98 6.55 -1.17 -5.76
N LEU A 99 7.09 -1.85 -4.74
CA LEU A 99 6.83 -3.27 -4.48
C LEU A 99 5.35 -3.54 -4.20
N LEU A 100 4.71 -2.67 -3.41
CA LEU A 100 3.31 -2.83 -3.05
C LEU A 100 2.35 -2.37 -4.16
N GLY A 101 2.81 -1.50 -5.08
CA GLY A 101 1.96 -0.87 -6.08
C GLY A 101 0.87 0.02 -5.46
N VAL A 102 1.03 0.44 -4.21
CA VAL A 102 0.06 1.27 -3.48
C VAL A 102 0.78 2.18 -2.47
N TRP A 103 0.31 3.42 -2.36
CA TRP A 103 0.86 4.43 -1.45
C TRP A 103 -0.17 5.48 -1.09
N ARG A 104 0.17 6.32 -0.10
CA ARG A 104 -0.56 7.53 0.26
C ARG A 104 0.16 8.76 -0.26
N VAL A 105 -0.56 9.69 -0.86
CA VAL A 105 -0.04 10.98 -1.30
C VAL A 105 0.20 11.88 -0.08
N GLU A 106 1.40 12.41 0.05
CA GLU A 106 1.79 13.24 1.20
C GLU A 106 0.91 14.50 1.34
N GLU A 107 0.61 15.14 0.22
CA GLU A 107 -0.06 16.45 0.20
C GLU A 107 -1.57 16.35 0.45
N THR A 108 -2.21 15.24 0.06
CA THR A 108 -3.68 15.11 0.08
C THR A 108 -4.17 13.97 0.98
N GLY A 109 -3.29 13.04 1.37
CA GLY A 109 -3.68 11.80 2.04
C GLY A 109 -4.41 10.80 1.14
N GLU A 110 -4.52 11.08 -0.16
CA GLU A 110 -5.18 10.20 -1.13
C GLU A 110 -4.41 8.88 -1.28
N ILE A 111 -5.14 7.76 -1.38
CA ILE A 111 -4.53 6.45 -1.60
C ILE A 111 -4.53 6.16 -3.09
N VAL A 112 -3.34 5.97 -3.64
CA VAL A 112 -3.13 5.64 -5.04
C VAL A 112 -2.74 4.17 -5.14
N LYS A 113 -3.41 3.45 -6.05
CA LYS A 113 -3.15 2.04 -6.34
C LYS A 113 -2.91 1.86 -7.83
N LEU A 114 -1.85 1.15 -8.17
CA LEU A 114 -1.58 0.73 -9.54
C LEU A 114 -2.45 -0.49 -9.84
N GLU A 115 -3.18 -0.44 -10.96
CA GLU A 115 -3.90 -1.60 -11.46
C GLU A 115 -2.90 -2.59 -12.07
N ALA A 116 -3.17 -3.89 -11.86
CA ALA A 116 -2.37 -4.98 -12.42
C ALA A 116 -2.79 -5.28 -13.87
#